data_AF-A0A7J7WKJ5-F1
#
_entry.id   AF-A0A7J7WKJ5-F1
#
_cell.length_a   1.000
_cell.length_b   1.000
_cell.length_c   1.000
_cell.angle_alpha   90.00
_cell.angle_beta   90.00
_cell.angle_gamma   90.00
#
_symmetry.space_group_name_H-M   'P 1'
#
loop_
_entity.id
_entity.type
_entity.pdbx_description
1 polymer ?
#
loop_
_entity_poly.entity_id
_entity_poly.type
_entity_poly.pdbx_seq_one_letter_code
_entity_poly.pdbx_strand_id
1 'polypeptide(L)'
;MNAEPEKKFGVVVVGVGRAGSVRMRDLRSPHASSAFLTLIGFVSRRELKSIEEVQQISLEDALSSQEVDVAYICSENTSHEDYIRQFLNAGKHVLVEYPMTLTWTAAQDLWELAEQKGRVLHEEHIELLMEEFAFLKKEVAGKDLLKGSLHFTGRF
;
A
#
# COMPACT_ATOMS: atom_id res chain seq x y z
N MET A 1 -28.49 -5.95 -4.23
CA MET A 1 -28.54 -4.49 -4.07
C MET A 1 -27.42 -4.14 -3.10
N ASN A 2 -26.28 -3.67 -3.60
CA ASN A 2 -25.17 -3.29 -2.72
C ASN A 2 -25.47 -1.87 -2.24
N ALA A 3 -25.82 -1.75 -0.96
CA ALA A 3 -25.96 -0.44 -0.31
C ALA A 3 -24.64 0.32 -0.47
N GLU A 4 -24.70 1.60 -0.82
CA GLU A 4 -23.52 2.47 -0.80
C GLU A 4 -22.91 2.44 0.62
N PRO A 5 -21.57 2.32 0.72
CA PRO A 5 -20.95 2.19 2.02
C PRO A 5 -21.07 3.47 2.84
N GLU A 6 -21.34 3.32 4.14
CA GLU A 6 -21.63 4.41 5.08
C GLU A 6 -20.46 5.39 5.23
N LYS A 7 -19.22 4.94 4.94
CA LYS A 7 -18.03 5.78 4.88
C LYS A 7 -17.14 5.36 3.70
N LYS A 8 -16.67 6.34 2.93
CA LYS A 8 -15.58 6.18 1.94
C LYS A 8 -14.32 6.84 2.50
N PHE A 9 -13.19 6.15 2.40
CA PHE A 9 -11.89 6.67 2.81
C PHE A 9 -11.21 7.36 1.62
N GLY A 10 -10.74 8.58 1.81
CA GLY A 10 -9.95 9.25 0.79
C GLY A 10 -8.51 8.72 0.75
N VAL A 11 -8.03 8.45 -0.46
CA VAL A 11 -6.75 7.80 -0.72
C VAL A 11 -5.87 8.72 -1.55
N VAL A 12 -4.60 8.83 -1.17
CA VAL A 12 -3.54 9.38 -2.02
C VAL A 12 -2.58 8.26 -2.41
N VAL A 13 -2.13 8.27 -3.67
CA VAL A 13 -1.07 7.36 -4.15
C VAL A 13 0.25 8.13 -4.21
N VAL A 14 1.29 7.63 -3.54
CA VAL A 14 2.62 8.24 -3.49
C VAL A 14 3.57 7.43 -4.37
N GLY A 15 4.06 8.05 -5.44
CA GLY A 15 4.83 7.36 -6.47
C GLY A 15 3.92 6.79 -7.55
N VAL A 16 4.18 7.18 -8.80
CA VAL A 16 3.38 6.81 -9.98
C VAL A 16 4.23 6.00 -10.98
N GLY A 17 5.05 5.10 -10.43
CA GLY A 17 5.73 4.06 -11.19
C GLY A 17 4.75 2.96 -11.63
N ARG A 18 5.27 1.74 -11.83
CA ARG A 18 4.43 0.59 -12.24
C ARG A 18 3.34 0.29 -11.21
N ALA A 19 3.71 0.07 -9.95
CA ALA A 19 2.78 -0.23 -8.87
C ALA A 19 1.76 0.91 -8.65
N GLY A 20 2.24 2.15 -8.53
CA GLY A 20 1.36 3.30 -8.34
C GLY A 20 0.36 3.52 -9.47
N SER A 21 0.78 3.30 -10.73
CA SER A 21 -0.13 3.43 -11.89
C SER A 21 -1.22 2.36 -11.89
N VAL A 22 -0.85 1.11 -11.57
CA VAL A 22 -1.80 0.01 -11.37
C VAL A 22 -2.78 0.36 -10.24
N ARG A 23 -2.29 0.91 -9.13
CA ARG A 23 -3.14 1.28 -8.01
C ARG A 23 -4.14 2.39 -8.34
N MET A 24 -3.70 3.44 -9.03
CA MET A 24 -4.61 4.50 -9.48
C MET A 24 -5.67 3.97 -10.45
N ARG A 25 -5.32 3.03 -11.33
CA ARG A 25 -6.28 2.34 -12.21
C ARG A 25 -7.29 1.53 -11.39
N ASP A 26 -6.82 0.70 -10.45
CA ASP A 26 -7.69 -0.20 -9.71
C ASP A 26 -8.62 0.55 -8.74
N LEU A 27 -8.15 1.65 -8.13
CA LEU A 27 -8.98 2.54 -7.30
C LEU A 27 -10.09 3.23 -8.10
N ARG A 28 -9.93 3.42 -9.41
CA ARG A 28 -10.96 4.00 -10.30
C ARG A 28 -11.87 2.93 -10.93
N SER A 29 -11.47 1.66 -10.87
CA SER A 29 -12.29 0.56 -11.37
C SER A 29 -13.54 0.39 -10.50
N PRO A 30 -14.73 0.11 -11.06
CA PRO A 30 -15.99 -0.04 -10.31
C PRO A 30 -16.10 -1.36 -9.54
N HIS A 31 -15.02 -1.83 -8.91
CA HIS A 31 -14.99 -3.07 -8.14
C HIS A 31 -15.63 -2.89 -6.75
N ALA A 32 -16.19 -3.95 -6.18
CA ALA A 32 -16.84 -3.88 -4.86
C ALA A 32 -15.87 -3.43 -3.75
N SER A 33 -14.58 -3.75 -3.87
CA SER A 33 -13.55 -3.35 -2.89
C SER A 33 -13.13 -1.89 -3.00
N SER A 34 -13.20 -1.27 -4.18
CA SER A 34 -12.90 0.16 -4.36
C SER A 34 -14.09 1.06 -4.02
N ALA A 35 -15.30 0.50 -3.85
CA ALA A 35 -16.49 1.26 -3.46
C ALA A 35 -16.34 2.04 -2.14
N PHE A 36 -15.44 1.59 -1.25
CA PHE A 36 -15.13 2.22 0.04
C PHE A 36 -13.97 3.22 -0.03
N LEU A 37 -13.40 3.46 -1.22
CA LEU A 37 -12.21 4.26 -1.41
C LEU A 37 -12.50 5.39 -2.41
N THR A 38 -11.89 6.54 -2.22
CA THR A 38 -11.97 7.66 -3.16
C THR A 38 -10.56 8.17 -3.43
N LEU A 39 -10.11 8.06 -4.68
CA LEU A 39 -8.79 8.56 -5.08
C LEU A 39 -8.82 10.09 -5.11
N ILE A 40 -8.17 10.71 -4.14
CA ILE A 40 -8.08 12.18 -3.99
C ILE A 40 -7.05 12.75 -4.95
N GLY A 41 -5.94 12.05 -5.14
CA GLY A 41 -4.86 12.50 -6.01
C GLY A 41 -3.64 11.60 -5.93
N PHE A 42 -2.55 12.06 -6.54
CA PHE A 42 -1.25 11.40 -6.40
C PHE A 42 -0.14 12.39 -6.04
N VAL A 43 0.87 11.89 -5.33
CA VAL A 43 2.11 12.61 -5.04
C VAL A 43 3.22 12.03 -5.91
N SER A 44 3.95 12.91 -6.58
CA SER A 44 5.10 12.56 -7.43
C SER A 44 6.18 13.62 -7.29
N ARG A 45 7.44 13.18 -7.26
CA ARG A 45 8.60 14.09 -7.35
C ARG A 45 8.73 14.74 -8.73
N ARG A 46 8.23 14.06 -9.76
CA ARG A 46 8.16 14.60 -11.13
C ARG A 46 6.94 15.48 -11.27
N GLU A 47 7.08 16.60 -11.97
CA GLU A 47 5.96 17.46 -12.34
C GLU A 47 5.22 16.85 -13.54
N LEU A 48 4.02 16.34 -13.29
CA LEU A 48 3.16 15.65 -14.26
C LEU A 48 1.80 16.34 -14.42
N LYS A 49 1.41 17.19 -13.47
CA LYS A 49 0.11 17.90 -13.37
C LYS A 49 -1.08 16.97 -13.16
N SER A 50 -1.29 16.02 -14.06
CA SER A 50 -2.37 15.04 -13.95
C SER A 50 -2.05 13.77 -14.74
N ILE A 51 -2.57 12.63 -14.29
CA ILE A 51 -2.52 11.35 -15.00
C ILE A 51 -3.94 10.83 -15.09
N GLU A 52 -4.45 10.66 -16.30
CA GLU A 52 -5.80 10.11 -16.55
C GLU A 52 -6.87 10.74 -15.63
N GLU A 53 -6.91 12.07 -15.63
CA GLU A 53 -7.83 12.93 -14.86
C GLU A 53 -7.55 13.03 -13.35
N VAL A 54 -6.70 12.15 -12.80
CA VAL A 54 -6.25 12.25 -11.40
C VAL A 54 -5.25 13.39 -11.28
N GLN A 55 -5.46 14.29 -10.33
CA GLN A 55 -4.59 15.45 -10.13
C GLN A 55 -3.36 15.09 -9.31
N GLN A 56 -2.23 15.71 -9.67
CA GLN A 56 -1.06 15.73 -8.81
C GLN A 56 -1.29 16.74 -7.68
N ILE A 57 -1.09 16.30 -6.44
CA ILE A 57 -1.11 17.16 -5.25
C ILE A 57 0.28 17.20 -4.61
N SER A 58 0.56 18.26 -3.84
CA SER A 58 1.80 18.32 -3.09
C SER A 58 1.78 17.31 -1.94
N LEU A 59 2.97 16.93 -1.45
CA LEU A 59 3.08 16.09 -0.26
C LEU A 59 2.48 16.79 0.97
N GLU A 60 2.67 18.10 1.09
CA GLU A 60 2.11 18.91 2.19
C GLU A 60 0.58 18.89 2.19
N ASP A 61 -0.04 19.04 1.01
CA ASP A 61 -1.50 18.95 0.87
C ASP A 61 -1.99 17.55 1.22
N ALA A 62 -1.28 16.51 0.78
CA ALA A 62 -1.63 15.13 1.07
C ALA A 62 -1.56 14.81 2.58
N LEU A 63 -0.59 15.37 3.29
CA LEU A 63 -0.41 15.17 4.73
C LEU A 63 -1.45 15.96 5.55
N SER A 64 -1.75 17.20 5.16
CA SER A 64 -2.60 18.11 5.93
C SER A 64 -4.10 18.01 5.60
N SER A 65 -4.48 17.53 4.41
CA SER A 65 -5.86 17.46 3.97
C SER A 65 -6.71 16.55 4.87
N GLN A 66 -7.88 17.02 5.28
CA GLN A 66 -8.88 16.22 6.00
C GLN A 66 -9.59 15.21 5.09
N GLU A 67 -9.48 15.36 3.76
CA GLU A 67 -10.06 14.44 2.79
C GLU A 67 -9.18 13.20 2.58
N VAL A 68 -7.89 13.25 2.95
CA VAL A 68 -6.99 12.09 2.85
C VAL A 68 -7.03 11.32 4.17
N ASP A 69 -7.47 10.07 4.12
CA ASP A 69 -7.44 9.14 5.24
C ASP A 69 -6.27 8.14 5.14
N VAL A 70 -5.91 7.76 3.91
CA VAL A 70 -4.98 6.66 3.63
C VAL A 70 -3.94 7.07 2.58
N ALA A 71 -2.68 6.71 2.80
CA ALA A 71 -1.61 6.82 1.82
C ALA A 71 -1.18 5.44 1.32
N TYR A 72 -1.15 5.29 0.00
CA TYR A 72 -0.59 4.12 -0.69
C TYR A 72 0.82 4.48 -1.17
N ILE A 73 1.83 3.93 -0.52
CA ILE A 73 3.24 4.20 -0.79
C ILE A 73 3.73 3.20 -1.84
N CYS A 74 3.91 3.69 -3.06
CA CYS A 74 4.35 2.95 -4.23
C CYS A 74 5.60 3.61 -4.86
N SER A 75 6.41 4.28 -4.04
CA SER A 75 7.66 4.91 -4.44
C SER A 75 8.80 3.89 -4.51
N GLU A 76 10.04 4.34 -4.68
CA GLU A 76 11.20 3.46 -4.56
C GLU A 76 11.47 3.04 -3.09
N ASN A 77 11.98 1.82 -2.91
CA ASN A 77 12.16 1.18 -1.59
C ASN A 77 12.93 2.06 -0.59
N THR A 78 13.91 2.84 -1.05
CA THR A 78 14.74 3.70 -0.18
C THR A 78 13.97 4.89 0.40
N SER A 79 12.83 5.28 -0.18
CA SER A 79 11.99 6.38 0.33
C SER A 79 10.76 5.92 1.09
N HIS A 80 10.48 4.61 1.15
CA HIS A 80 9.32 4.09 1.87
C HIS A 80 9.29 4.52 3.33
N GLU A 81 10.40 4.32 4.07
CA GLU A 81 10.46 4.67 5.49
C GLU A 81 10.07 6.13 5.76
N ASP A 82 10.63 7.05 4.98
CA ASP A 82 10.38 8.49 5.13
C ASP A 82 8.90 8.83 4.89
N TYR A 83 8.32 8.34 3.80
CA TYR A 83 6.90 8.57 3.54
C TYR A 83 5.99 7.92 4.59
N ILE A 84 6.26 6.68 4.98
CA ILE A 84 5.47 5.99 6.02
C ILE A 84 5.47 6.82 7.30
N ARG A 85 6.65 7.26 7.76
CA ARG A 85 6.80 8.05 8.99
C ARG A 85 6.06 9.38 8.90
N GLN A 86 6.12 10.07 7.76
CA GLN A 86 5.40 11.34 7.55
C GLN A 86 3.88 11.14 7.61
N PHE A 87 3.34 10.16 6.88
CA PHE A 87 1.90 9.90 6.85
C PHE A 87 1.35 9.39 8.19
N LEU A 88 2.06 8.50 8.89
CA LEU A 88 1.67 8.07 10.24
C LEU A 88 1.67 9.23 11.23
N ASN A 89 2.67 10.13 11.17
CA ASN A 89 2.71 11.31 12.03
C ASN A 89 1.59 12.31 11.73
N ALA A 90 1.16 12.41 10.48
CA ALA A 90 -0.02 13.16 10.05
C ALA A 90 -1.35 12.47 10.42
N GLY A 91 -1.31 11.31 11.11
CA GLY A 91 -2.50 10.58 11.56
C GLY A 91 -3.22 9.83 10.44
N LYS A 92 -2.52 9.52 9.34
CA LYS A 92 -3.07 8.78 8.19
C LYS A 92 -2.78 7.28 8.33
N HIS A 93 -3.64 6.45 7.75
CA HIS A 93 -3.34 5.05 7.54
C HIS A 93 -2.35 4.89 6.38
N VAL A 94 -1.52 3.85 6.41
CA VAL A 94 -0.48 3.63 5.41
C VAL A 94 -0.54 2.20 4.88
N LEU A 95 -0.65 2.07 3.56
CA LEU A 95 -0.38 0.85 2.82
C LEU A 95 0.88 1.07 2.00
N VAL A 96 1.79 0.09 1.96
CA VAL A 96 3.09 0.24 1.28
C VAL A 96 3.46 -1.00 0.49
N GLU A 97 4.05 -0.80 -0.69
CA GLU A 97 4.62 -1.88 -1.49
C GLU A 97 5.73 -2.62 -0.74
N TYR A 98 5.84 -3.92 -0.99
CA TYR A 98 6.98 -4.72 -0.54
C TYR A 98 8.27 -4.29 -1.28
N PRO A 99 9.41 -4.16 -0.58
CA PRO A 99 9.57 -4.22 0.87
C PRO A 99 9.22 -2.88 1.55
N MET A 100 8.58 -2.95 2.72
CA MET A 100 8.21 -1.80 3.55
C MET A 100 9.45 -0.97 3.91
N THR A 101 10.53 -1.62 4.31
CA THR A 101 11.82 -0.97 4.59
C THR A 101 12.98 -1.90 4.23
N LEU A 102 14.20 -1.37 4.23
CA LEU A 102 15.41 -2.13 3.93
C LEU A 102 16.06 -2.77 5.17
N THR A 103 15.55 -2.50 6.38
CA THR A 103 16.12 -3.02 7.62
C THR A 103 15.03 -3.43 8.60
N TRP A 104 15.28 -4.49 9.36
CA TRP A 104 14.35 -4.94 10.39
C TRP A 104 14.09 -3.87 11.46
N THR A 105 15.13 -3.15 11.89
CA THR A 105 14.99 -2.07 12.90
C THR A 105 14.04 -0.98 12.42
N ALA A 106 14.18 -0.51 11.17
CA ALA A 106 13.26 0.47 10.61
C ALA A 106 11.82 -0.05 10.53
N ALA A 107 11.63 -1.32 10.14
CA ALA A 107 10.29 -1.92 10.12
C ALA A 107 9.66 -1.96 11.53
N GLN A 108 10.42 -2.33 12.55
CA GLN A 108 9.96 -2.34 13.94
C GLN A 108 9.58 -0.93 14.42
N ASP A 109 10.44 0.06 14.19
CA ASP A 109 10.18 1.45 14.61
C ASP A 109 8.90 2.02 13.98
N LEU A 110 8.64 1.70 12.71
CA LEU A 110 7.43 2.13 12.01
C LEU A 110 6.18 1.40 12.50
N TRP A 111 6.30 0.11 12.85
CA TRP A 111 5.21 -0.65 13.45
C TRP A 111 4.79 -0.05 14.80
N GLU A 112 5.75 0.19 15.70
CA GLU A 112 5.51 0.80 17.00
C GLU A 112 4.91 2.21 16.86
N LEU A 113 5.39 2.99 15.88
CA LEU A 113 4.81 4.29 15.55
C LEU A 113 3.34 4.17 15.11
N ALA A 114 3.01 3.19 14.26
CA ALA A 114 1.64 2.98 13.81
C ALA A 114 0.71 2.62 14.98
N GLU A 115 1.15 1.72 15.88
CA GLU A 115 0.43 1.38 17.11
C GLU A 115 0.22 2.61 18.00
N GLN A 116 1.26 3.40 18.24
CA GLN A 116 1.18 4.62 19.05
C GLN A 116 0.18 5.63 18.48
N LYS A 117 0.12 5.76 17.15
CA LYS A 117 -0.78 6.69 16.45
C LYS A 117 -2.21 6.13 16.31
N GLY A 118 -2.44 4.87 16.66
CA GLY A 118 -3.70 4.17 16.41
C GLY A 118 -4.03 4.10 14.92
N ARG A 119 -3.01 3.91 14.07
CA ARG A 119 -3.14 3.84 12.62
C ARG A 119 -2.74 2.47 12.09
N VAL A 120 -3.28 2.16 10.92
CA VAL A 120 -2.93 0.93 10.20
C VAL A 120 -1.66 1.20 9.42
N LEU A 121 -0.67 0.32 9.59
CA LEU A 121 0.46 0.17 8.69
C LEU A 121 0.40 -1.24 8.11
N HIS A 122 0.28 -1.33 6.79
CA HIS A 122 0.16 -2.61 6.10
C HIS A 122 1.13 -2.67 4.92
N GLU A 123 1.96 -3.70 4.90
CA GLU A 123 2.79 -4.03 3.75
C GLU A 123 2.01 -4.94 2.81
N GLU A 124 1.96 -4.56 1.54
CA GLU A 124 1.32 -5.35 0.51
C GLU A 124 2.28 -6.43 -0.02
N HIS A 125 1.90 -7.68 0.21
CA HIS A 125 2.46 -8.87 -0.43
C HIS A 125 1.43 -9.49 -1.37
N ILE A 126 1.40 -9.04 -2.62
CA ILE A 126 0.40 -9.49 -3.60
C ILE A 126 0.48 -11.00 -3.88
N GLU A 127 1.66 -11.61 -3.70
CA GLU A 127 1.91 -13.04 -3.88
C GLU A 127 1.08 -13.89 -2.91
N LEU A 128 0.74 -13.36 -1.72
CA LEU A 128 -0.09 -14.05 -0.74
C LEU A 128 -1.57 -14.11 -1.15
N LEU A 129 -1.96 -13.36 -2.18
CA LEU A 129 -3.32 -13.33 -2.72
C LEU A 129 -3.49 -14.21 -3.97
N MET A 130 -2.40 -14.79 -4.48
CA MET A 130 -2.42 -15.62 -5.69
C MET A 130 -3.09 -16.98 -5.44
N GLU A 131 -3.72 -17.54 -6.47
CA GLU A 131 -4.41 -18.84 -6.40
C GLU A 131 -3.44 -19.96 -6.01
N GLU A 132 -2.19 -19.89 -6.44
CA GLU A 132 -1.13 -20.84 -6.12
C GLU A 132 -0.80 -20.84 -4.62
N PHE A 133 -0.74 -19.64 -4.01
CA PHE A 133 -0.53 -19.54 -2.57
C PHE A 133 -1.75 -20.06 -1.80
N ALA A 134 -2.96 -19.70 -2.23
CA ALA A 134 -4.19 -20.19 -1.61
C ALA A 134 -4.30 -21.73 -1.70
N PHE A 135 -3.97 -22.30 -2.86
CA PHE A 135 -3.89 -23.73 -3.08
C PHE A 135 -2.86 -24.37 -2.16
N LEU A 136 -1.62 -23.86 -2.14
CA LEU A 136 -0.57 -24.41 -1.29
C LEU A 136 -0.95 -24.35 0.19
N LYS A 137 -1.50 -23.22 0.64
CA LYS A 137 -1.97 -23.04 2.03
C LYS A 137 -3.03 -24.07 2.41
N LYS A 138 -3.97 -24.37 1.51
CA LYS A 138 -4.97 -25.43 1.70
C LYS A 138 -4.31 -26.81 1.75
N GLU A 139 -3.38 -27.09 0.85
CA GLU A 139 -2.72 -28.39 0.78
C GLU A 139 -1.83 -28.69 1.99
N VAL A 140 -1.23 -27.68 2.62
CA VAL A 140 -0.38 -27.87 3.80
C VAL A 140 -1.14 -27.77 5.12
N ALA A 141 -2.42 -27.38 5.10
CA ALA A 141 -3.22 -27.23 6.32
C ALA A 141 -3.32 -28.56 7.08
N GLY A 142 -2.98 -28.53 8.38
CA GLY A 142 -2.99 -29.71 9.25
C GLY A 142 -1.85 -30.71 8.99
N LYS A 143 -0.88 -30.37 8.15
CA LYS A 143 0.33 -31.17 7.93
C LYS A 143 1.49 -30.57 8.73
N ASP A 144 2.36 -31.44 9.22
CA ASP A 144 3.60 -31.02 9.89
C ASP A 144 4.71 -30.81 8.86
N LEU A 145 5.38 -29.66 8.95
CA LEU A 145 6.59 -29.42 8.18
C LEU A 145 7.74 -30.23 8.77
N LEU A 146 8.09 -31.36 8.13
CA LEU A 146 9.19 -32.21 8.59
C LEU A 146 10.57 -31.72 8.11
N LYS A 147 10.67 -31.36 6.83
CA LYS A 147 11.88 -30.83 6.18
C LYS A 147 11.52 -30.10 4.90
N GLY A 148 12.33 -29.13 4.50
CA GLY A 148 12.21 -28.45 3.22
C GLY A 148 13.58 -27.99 2.74
N SER A 149 13.76 -27.92 1.42
CA SER A 149 14.92 -27.30 0.78
C SER A 149 14.44 -26.43 -0.35
N LEU A 150 14.85 -25.16 -0.36
CA LEU A 150 14.68 -24.29 -1.52
C LEU A 150 15.98 -24.30 -2.33
N HIS A 151 15.90 -24.60 -3.61
CA HIS A 151 17.01 -24.46 -4.54
C HIS A 151 16.69 -23.33 -5.51
N PHE A 152 17.36 -22.18 -5.33
CA PHE A 152 17.24 -21.06 -6.25
C PHE A 152 18.15 -21.29 -7.45
N THR A 153 17.55 -21.39 -8.63
CA THR A 153 18.29 -21.41 -9.90
C THR A 153 17.96 -20.14 -10.67
N GLY A 154 18.91 -19.22 -10.79
CA GLY A 154 18.82 -18.06 -11.66
C GLY A 154 19.68 -18.27 -12.91
N ARG A 155 19.16 -17.93 -14.08
CA ARG A 155 20.03 -17.55 -15.22
C ARG A 155 20.13 -16.03 -15.17
N PHE A 156 21.32 -15.53 -14.85
CA PHE A 156 21.67 -14.13 -15.01
C PHE A 156 21.84 -13.80 -16.50
#